data_AF-A0A484MZ10-F1
#
_entry.id   AF-A0A484MZ10-F1
#
_cell.length_a   1.000
_cell.length_b   1.000
_cell.length_c   1.000
_cell.angle_alpha   90.00
_cell.angle_beta   90.00
_cell.angle_gamma   90.00
#
_symmetry.space_group_name_H-M   'P 1'
#
loop_
_entity.id
_entity.type
_entity.pdbx_description
1 polymer ?
#
loop_
_entity_poly.entity_id
_entity_poly.type
_entity_poly.pdbx_seq_one_letter_code
_entity_poly.pdbx_strand_id
1 'polypeptide(L)'
;MAAGTSNILACAFTPPPTLRPTSARNSTRISIFHPLKFHTLACPAVATKVSTIPGDRFPQIRRRSLNTPSSQDSALEEDELGGVDGGGNGGGDGDGWAWTTSFLLFGVWAGLMYYVFFLSPNQTPSTDLYFLKKLLNLKGNDGFRMNEVLVSLWYLMGLWPLVYSMLLLPTARTQRNRIPVWPFLILSFFGGVYALLPFFILWKPPPPPVEETELRRWPLNFLESKLTSGALLASGLGLIVYAGISNGDVWKEFYQYFRQSRFIHVMSIDFILLSAFAPFWVFNDMTTRKWYDKGSWLLPLSAIPLLGPALYLLLRPPLLTAKVLSSSSRETK
;
A
#
# COMPACT_ATOMS: atom_id res chain seq x y z
N MET A 1 75.46 21.73 35.11
CA MET A 1 74.99 21.55 36.49
C MET A 1 74.18 22.77 36.89
N ALA A 2 72.86 22.64 36.94
CA ALA A 2 71.90 23.39 37.76
C ALA A 2 70.50 22.95 37.30
N ALA A 3 69.80 22.23 38.17
CA ALA A 3 68.51 21.63 37.91
C ALA A 3 67.39 22.67 37.98
N GLY A 4 66.56 22.76 36.94
CA GLY A 4 65.32 23.53 36.92
C GLY A 4 64.15 22.65 37.32
N THR A 5 63.60 22.92 38.50
CA THR A 5 62.45 22.26 39.13
C THR A 5 61.16 22.41 38.31
N SER A 6 60.52 21.28 38.02
CA SER A 6 59.20 21.17 37.39
C SER A 6 58.09 21.44 38.41
N ASN A 7 57.25 22.44 38.16
CA ASN A 7 56.02 22.69 38.93
C ASN A 7 54.87 21.86 38.33
N ILE A 8 54.42 20.84 39.08
CA ILE A 8 53.26 20.02 38.75
C ILE A 8 52.06 20.63 39.48
N LEU A 9 51.13 21.22 38.73
CA LEU A 9 49.83 21.68 39.23
C LEU A 9 48.92 20.47 39.45
N ALA A 10 48.71 20.12 40.73
CA ALA A 10 47.72 19.12 41.14
C ALA A 10 46.34 19.77 41.25
N CYS A 11 45.41 19.42 40.35
CA CYS A 11 44.00 19.74 40.51
C CYS A 11 43.34 18.75 41.48
N ALA A 12 42.90 19.24 42.64
CA ALA A 12 42.12 18.46 43.59
C ALA A 12 40.70 18.23 43.06
N PHE A 13 40.33 16.97 42.81
CA PHE A 13 38.97 16.54 42.52
C PHE A 13 38.23 16.28 43.84
N THR A 14 37.20 17.07 44.13
CA THR A 14 36.23 16.79 45.20
C THR A 14 35.19 15.79 44.71
N PRO A 15 34.97 14.64 45.38
CA PRO A 15 33.90 13.72 45.01
C PRO A 15 32.53 14.22 45.52
N PRO A 16 31.44 13.97 44.79
CA PRO A 16 30.09 14.32 45.24
C PRO A 16 29.59 13.37 46.35
N PRO A 17 28.72 13.83 47.26
CA PRO A 17 28.24 13.04 48.39
C PRO A 17 27.22 11.97 47.96
N THR A 18 27.42 10.75 48.46
CA THR A 18 26.50 9.60 48.34
C THR A 18 25.67 9.41 49.62
N LEU A 19 24.34 9.55 49.56
CA LEU A 19 23.39 9.04 50.57
C LEU A 19 22.05 8.68 49.87
N ARG A 20 21.80 7.40 49.60
CA ARG A 20 21.01 6.36 50.31
C ARG A 20 19.51 6.32 49.94
N PRO A 21 18.95 5.13 49.65
CA PRO A 21 17.57 4.98 49.16
C PRO A 21 16.56 4.97 50.30
N THR A 22 15.49 5.75 50.18
CA THR A 22 14.31 5.66 51.03
C THR A 22 13.35 4.61 50.49
N SER A 23 13.19 3.54 51.26
CA SER A 23 12.11 2.56 51.14
C SER A 23 10.78 3.24 51.49
N ALA A 24 9.85 3.30 50.53
CA ALA A 24 8.44 3.55 50.80
C ALA A 24 7.59 2.53 50.02
N ARG A 25 7.27 1.45 50.73
CA ARG A 25 6.16 0.56 50.45
C ARG A 25 4.87 1.37 50.58
N ASN A 26 4.06 1.47 49.54
CA ASN A 26 2.62 1.55 49.70
C ASN A 26 1.89 0.96 48.49
N SER A 27 1.06 -0.02 48.83
CA SER A 27 0.13 -0.74 47.98
C SER A 27 -1.16 0.06 47.91
N THR A 28 -1.60 0.42 46.70
CA THR A 28 -3.00 0.67 46.40
C THR A 28 -3.32 0.19 44.99
N ARG A 29 -4.03 -0.94 44.91
CA ARG A 29 -4.89 -1.29 43.78
C ARG A 29 -5.90 -0.15 43.59
N ILE A 30 -5.95 0.43 42.41
CA ILE A 30 -7.15 1.11 41.92
C ILE A 30 -7.43 0.58 40.51
N SER A 31 -8.33 -0.40 40.45
CA SER A 31 -9.07 -0.75 39.24
C SER A 31 -10.27 0.17 39.16
N ILE A 32 -10.34 1.09 38.20
CA ILE A 32 -11.62 1.68 37.79
C ILE A 32 -11.59 1.88 36.27
N PHE A 33 -12.23 0.95 35.57
CA PHE A 33 -12.86 1.21 34.28
C PHE A 33 -13.84 2.37 34.45
N HIS A 34 -13.70 3.44 33.65
CA HIS A 34 -14.81 4.36 33.42
C HIS A 34 -15.15 4.41 31.91
N PRO A 35 -16.42 4.18 31.54
CA PRO A 35 -16.89 4.29 30.18
C PRO A 35 -17.06 5.76 29.79
N LEU A 36 -16.58 6.13 28.60
CA LEU A 36 -16.91 7.40 27.97
C LEU A 36 -18.43 7.44 27.67
N LYS A 37 -19.16 8.27 28.43
CA LYS A 37 -20.55 8.63 28.17
C LYS A 37 -20.60 9.51 26.91
N PHE A 38 -21.29 9.03 25.88
CA PHE A 38 -21.76 9.84 24.77
C PHE A 38 -22.81 10.83 25.29
N HIS A 39 -22.54 12.13 25.15
CA HIS A 39 -23.59 13.14 25.27
C HIS A 39 -24.26 13.31 23.91
N THR A 40 -25.51 12.87 23.86
CA THR A 40 -26.50 13.20 22.85
C THR A 40 -26.73 14.72 22.89
N LEU A 41 -26.42 15.42 21.80
CA LEU A 41 -26.94 16.77 21.57
C LEU A 41 -27.81 16.75 20.31
N ALA A 42 -29.05 17.11 20.54
CA ALA A 42 -30.14 17.17 19.58
C ALA A 42 -29.91 18.24 18.51
N CYS A 43 -30.41 17.95 17.31
CA CYS A 43 -30.49 18.86 16.17
C CYS A 43 -31.40 20.06 16.45
N PRO A 44 -31.18 21.20 15.79
CA PRO A 44 -32.26 22.01 15.29
C PRO A 44 -32.50 21.71 13.80
N ALA A 45 -33.77 21.44 13.48
CA ALA A 45 -34.27 21.35 12.12
C ALA A 45 -34.23 22.74 11.46
N VAL A 46 -33.64 22.84 10.27
CA VAL A 46 -33.83 23.96 9.36
C VAL A 46 -34.35 23.39 8.05
N ALA A 47 -35.65 23.58 7.85
CA ALA A 47 -36.32 23.34 6.58
C ALA A 47 -36.37 24.66 5.81
N THR A 48 -35.78 24.75 4.61
CA THR A 48 -36.38 25.57 3.55
C THR A 48 -35.92 25.18 2.13
N LYS A 49 -36.93 24.78 1.34
CA LYS A 49 -37.16 24.98 -0.11
C LYS A 49 -36.14 24.50 -1.14
N VAL A 50 -36.56 23.41 -1.78
CA VAL A 50 -36.30 23.01 -3.16
C VAL A 50 -36.74 24.12 -4.14
N SER A 51 -35.86 24.48 -5.07
CA SER A 51 -36.22 25.10 -6.34
C SER A 51 -35.63 24.30 -7.49
N THR A 52 -36.54 23.79 -8.33
CA THR A 52 -36.31 23.08 -9.59
C THR A 52 -36.12 24.10 -10.70
N ILE A 53 -35.05 24.02 -11.51
CA ILE A 53 -34.97 24.61 -12.87
C ILE A 53 -34.12 23.66 -13.76
N PRO A 54 -34.48 23.48 -15.05
CA PRO A 54 -34.23 22.26 -15.82
C PRO A 54 -32.96 22.31 -16.67
N GLY A 55 -32.66 21.16 -17.29
CA GLY A 55 -31.37 20.84 -17.89
C GLY A 55 -31.11 21.41 -19.28
N ASP A 56 -29.87 21.19 -19.73
CA ASP A 56 -29.58 20.89 -21.13
C ASP A 56 -28.17 20.29 -21.36
N ARG A 57 -28.16 19.20 -22.15
CA ARG A 57 -27.20 18.74 -23.17
C ARG A 57 -25.69 18.43 -22.88
N PHE A 58 -25.42 17.10 -22.82
CA PHE A 58 -24.55 16.24 -23.70
C PHE A 58 -23.05 16.60 -23.97
N PRO A 59 -22.12 15.62 -24.19
CA PRO A 59 -22.30 14.48 -25.09
C PRO A 59 -21.87 13.08 -24.59
N GLN A 60 -22.71 12.10 -24.94
CA GLN A 60 -22.44 10.66 -24.91
C GLN A 60 -21.69 10.24 -26.18
N ILE A 61 -20.66 9.43 -26.00
CA ILE A 61 -19.84 8.84 -27.05
C ILE A 61 -20.65 7.74 -27.76
N ARG A 62 -20.89 7.96 -29.07
CA ARG A 62 -21.63 7.11 -29.99
C ARG A 62 -20.86 5.82 -30.31
N ARG A 63 -21.35 4.66 -29.86
CA ARG A 63 -21.00 3.34 -30.43
C ARG A 63 -21.72 3.16 -31.75
N ARG A 64 -20.97 2.92 -32.83
CA ARG A 64 -21.50 2.66 -34.18
C ARG A 64 -21.73 1.15 -34.34
N SER A 65 -22.98 0.72 -34.23
CA SER A 65 -23.46 -0.55 -34.76
C SER A 65 -23.89 -0.31 -36.21
N LEU A 66 -23.32 -1.06 -37.17
CA LEU A 66 -23.72 -0.98 -38.57
C LEU A 66 -24.18 -2.38 -39.01
N ASN A 67 -25.50 -2.59 -38.99
CA ASN A 67 -26.21 -3.48 -39.93
C ASN A 67 -27.06 -2.51 -40.76
N THR A 68 -27.14 -2.58 -42.09
CA THR A 68 -28.04 -3.40 -42.94
C THR A 68 -27.86 -2.87 -44.41
N PRO A 69 -28.57 -3.35 -45.46
CA PRO A 69 -28.42 -4.55 -46.28
C PRO A 69 -28.01 -4.30 -47.77
N SER A 70 -27.74 -5.42 -48.47
CA SER A 70 -27.73 -5.75 -49.91
C SER A 70 -28.15 -4.73 -50.99
N SER A 71 -27.42 -4.70 -52.12
CA SER A 71 -27.78 -5.28 -53.45
C SER A 71 -27.07 -4.57 -54.61
N GLN A 72 -26.34 -5.30 -55.47
CA GLN A 72 -26.48 -5.34 -56.96
C GLN A 72 -25.20 -5.84 -57.66
N ASP A 73 -25.43 -6.78 -58.58
CA ASP A 73 -24.50 -7.48 -59.45
C ASP A 73 -23.82 -6.59 -60.50
N SER A 74 -22.59 -6.97 -60.93
CA SER A 74 -22.32 -7.31 -62.34
C SER A 74 -20.84 -7.67 -62.61
N ALA A 75 -20.68 -8.82 -63.27
CA ALA A 75 -19.72 -9.16 -64.35
C ALA A 75 -18.20 -9.27 -64.09
N LEU A 76 -17.76 -10.54 -64.02
CA LEU A 76 -16.65 -11.21 -64.73
C LEU A 76 -15.50 -10.37 -65.32
N GLU A 77 -14.27 -10.69 -64.89
CA GLU A 77 -13.18 -11.13 -65.79
C GLU A 77 -12.18 -11.97 -64.98
N GLU A 78 -11.91 -13.18 -65.48
CA GLU A 78 -10.87 -14.10 -65.01
C GLU A 78 -9.53 -13.65 -65.56
N ASP A 79 -8.49 -13.64 -64.73
CA ASP A 79 -7.12 -13.86 -65.18
C ASP A 79 -6.38 -14.65 -64.10
N GLU A 80 -6.11 -15.91 -64.39
CA GLU A 80 -5.18 -16.74 -63.64
C GLU A 80 -3.74 -16.29 -63.95
N LEU A 81 -2.92 -16.04 -62.92
CA LEU A 81 -1.59 -16.66 -62.79
C LEU A 81 -0.92 -16.27 -61.47
N GLY A 82 -0.40 -17.28 -60.76
CA GLY A 82 0.74 -17.11 -59.85
C GLY A 82 0.41 -17.17 -58.36
N GLY A 83 0.28 -18.39 -57.84
CA GLY A 83 0.26 -18.62 -56.39
C GLY A 83 1.56 -18.20 -55.72
N VAL A 84 1.43 -17.43 -54.64
CA VAL A 84 2.36 -17.47 -53.51
C VAL A 84 1.51 -17.58 -52.26
N ASP A 85 1.62 -18.73 -51.63
CA ASP A 85 1.06 -19.07 -50.34
C ASP A 85 1.68 -18.14 -49.28
N GLY A 86 0.86 -17.24 -48.75
CA GLY A 86 1.25 -16.23 -47.77
C GLY A 86 0.10 -16.04 -46.81
N GLY A 87 -0.16 -17.08 -46.02
CA GLY A 87 -1.22 -17.15 -45.03
C GLY A 87 -1.37 -15.85 -44.25
N GLY A 88 -2.51 -15.20 -44.46
CA GLY A 88 -2.97 -14.14 -43.59
C GLY A 88 -3.14 -14.69 -42.18
N ASN A 89 -2.42 -14.11 -41.24
CA ASN A 89 -2.86 -14.07 -39.86
C ASN A 89 -2.81 -12.62 -39.38
N GLY A 90 -3.84 -11.86 -39.75
CA GLY A 90 -4.25 -10.70 -38.98
C GLY A 90 -4.71 -11.19 -37.61
N GLY A 91 -3.96 -10.87 -36.57
CA GLY A 91 -4.30 -11.29 -35.21
C GLY A 91 -3.34 -10.78 -34.15
N GLY A 92 -3.66 -9.61 -33.59
CA GLY A 92 -3.43 -9.32 -32.17
C GLY A 92 -2.28 -8.37 -31.81
N ASP A 93 -2.51 -7.05 -31.95
CA ASP A 93 -1.72 -5.94 -31.36
C ASP A 93 -1.69 -5.90 -29.81
N GLY A 94 -1.80 -7.05 -29.12
CA GLY A 94 -2.02 -7.14 -27.66
C GLY A 94 -0.90 -7.76 -26.84
N ASP A 95 -0.01 -8.51 -27.48
CA ASP A 95 1.12 -9.20 -26.86
C ASP A 95 2.39 -8.32 -26.83
N GLY A 96 2.56 -7.43 -27.81
CA GLY A 96 3.67 -6.47 -27.93
C GLY A 96 3.84 -5.48 -26.76
N TRP A 97 2.79 -5.16 -26.02
CA TRP A 97 2.85 -4.21 -24.89
C TRP A 97 3.11 -4.89 -23.53
N ALA A 98 2.79 -6.18 -23.42
CA ALA A 98 2.92 -6.91 -22.16
C ALA A 98 4.39 -7.24 -21.84
N TRP A 99 5.19 -7.63 -22.83
CA TRP A 99 6.61 -7.96 -22.61
C TRP A 99 7.47 -6.74 -22.29
N THR A 100 7.25 -5.61 -22.98
CA THR A 100 8.01 -4.37 -22.76
C THR A 100 7.79 -3.80 -21.35
N THR A 101 6.56 -3.87 -20.84
CA THR A 101 6.22 -3.45 -19.46
C THR A 101 6.96 -4.29 -18.41
N SER A 102 7.03 -5.61 -18.58
CA SER A 102 7.78 -6.50 -17.68
C SER A 102 9.28 -6.22 -17.70
N PHE A 103 9.89 -5.94 -18.87
CA PHE A 103 11.30 -5.57 -18.96
C PHE A 103 11.62 -4.24 -18.30
N LEU A 104 10.78 -3.22 -18.48
CA LEU A 104 10.92 -1.92 -17.81
C LEU A 104 10.84 -2.07 -16.29
N LEU A 105 9.85 -2.83 -15.79
CA LEU A 105 9.68 -3.05 -14.36
C LEU A 105 10.83 -3.86 -13.76
N PHE A 106 11.38 -4.82 -14.51
CA PHE A 106 12.60 -5.52 -14.13
C PHE A 106 13.80 -4.57 -14.06
N GLY A 107 13.98 -3.68 -15.04
CA GLY A 107 15.04 -2.67 -15.01
C GLY A 107 14.92 -1.73 -13.81
N VAL A 108 13.70 -1.27 -13.50
CA VAL A 108 13.42 -0.46 -12.30
C VAL A 108 13.74 -1.24 -11.03
N TRP A 109 13.32 -2.50 -10.93
CA TRP A 109 13.62 -3.33 -9.76
C TRP A 109 15.13 -3.57 -9.60
N ALA A 110 15.83 -3.93 -10.68
CA ALA A 110 17.28 -4.14 -10.66
C ALA A 110 18.03 -2.86 -10.27
N GLY A 111 17.61 -1.71 -10.80
CA GLY A 111 18.13 -0.40 -10.44
C GLY A 111 17.88 -0.05 -8.97
N LEU A 112 16.70 -0.34 -8.43
CA LEU A 112 16.38 -0.18 -7.02
C LEU A 112 17.25 -1.08 -6.13
N MET A 113 17.42 -2.35 -6.50
CA MET A 113 18.29 -3.26 -5.77
C MET A 113 19.74 -2.77 -5.79
N TYR A 114 20.24 -2.35 -6.95
CA TYR A 114 21.57 -1.75 -7.05
C TYR A 114 21.69 -0.50 -6.16
N TYR A 115 20.68 0.37 -6.16
CA TYR A 115 20.66 1.56 -5.31
C TYR A 115 20.71 1.21 -3.82
N VAL A 116 19.82 0.33 -3.36
CA VAL A 116 19.72 -0.14 -1.98
C VAL A 116 21.02 -0.81 -1.54
N PHE A 117 21.68 -1.57 -2.42
CA PHE A 117 22.88 -2.30 -2.04
C PHE A 117 24.16 -1.46 -2.04
N PHE A 118 24.30 -0.54 -3.00
CA PHE A 118 25.57 0.13 -3.28
C PHE A 118 25.54 1.65 -3.05
N LEU A 119 24.42 2.33 -3.29
CA LEU A 119 24.35 3.80 -3.26
C LEU A 119 23.69 4.37 -2.00
N SER A 120 22.88 3.57 -1.30
CA SER A 120 22.23 4.01 -0.07
C SER A 120 23.26 4.52 0.96
N PRO A 121 22.99 5.62 1.68
CA PRO A 121 23.92 6.14 2.69
C PRO A 121 24.13 5.08 3.78
N ASN A 122 25.38 4.80 4.15
CA ASN A 122 25.71 3.79 5.16
C ASN A 122 26.76 4.33 6.15
N GLN A 123 26.47 5.48 6.74
CA GLN A 123 27.38 6.17 7.65
C GLN A 123 27.25 5.65 9.09
N THR A 124 26.15 4.99 9.44
CA THR A 124 25.81 4.59 10.82
C THR A 124 25.35 3.12 10.97
N PRO A 125 26.11 2.11 10.50
CA PRO A 125 25.66 0.72 10.50
C PRO A 125 25.38 0.13 11.91
N SER A 126 26.12 0.55 12.94
CA SER A 126 25.89 0.13 14.32
C SER A 126 24.60 0.69 14.89
N THR A 127 24.30 1.97 14.59
CA THR A 127 23.06 2.64 14.97
C THR A 127 21.86 2.01 14.26
N ASP A 128 22.00 1.64 12.98
CA ASP A 128 20.94 0.98 12.21
C ASP A 128 20.50 -0.34 12.86
N LEU A 129 21.47 -1.18 13.25
CA LEU A 129 21.20 -2.43 13.96
C LEU A 129 20.57 -2.19 15.34
N TYR A 130 21.00 -1.14 16.04
CA TYR A 130 20.42 -0.75 17.32
C TYR A 130 18.95 -0.30 17.17
N PHE A 131 18.66 0.57 16.19
CA PHE A 131 17.29 1.01 15.88
C PHE A 131 16.41 -0.16 15.47
N LEU A 132 16.90 -1.06 14.60
CA LEU A 132 16.15 -2.25 14.20
C LEU A 132 15.80 -3.13 15.40
N LYS A 133 16.76 -3.42 16.28
CA LYS A 133 16.52 -4.21 17.50
C LYS A 133 15.49 -3.55 18.41
N LYS A 134 15.52 -2.21 18.50
CA LYS A 134 14.60 -1.45 19.34
C LYS A 134 13.18 -1.40 18.75
N LEU A 135 13.06 -1.21 17.43
CA LEU A 135 11.80 -1.23 16.70
C LEU A 135 11.13 -2.62 16.68
N LEU A 136 11.94 -3.68 16.68
CA LEU A 136 11.48 -5.07 16.87
C LEU A 136 11.19 -5.41 18.35
N ASN A 137 11.33 -4.45 19.26
CA ASN A 137 11.17 -4.64 20.71
C ASN A 137 12.08 -5.75 21.29
N LEU A 138 13.19 -6.06 20.62
CA LEU A 138 14.21 -7.02 21.09
C LEU A 138 15.13 -6.41 22.15
N LYS A 139 15.23 -5.08 22.16
CA LYS A 139 15.94 -4.33 23.19
C LYS A 139 14.92 -3.58 24.03
N GLY A 140 14.94 -3.85 25.34
CA GLY A 140 14.02 -3.24 26.31
C GLY A 140 14.29 -1.76 26.59
N ASN A 141 13.67 -1.25 27.65
CA ASN A 141 13.76 0.16 28.00
C ASN A 141 15.15 0.52 28.57
N ASP A 142 16.04 0.98 27.69
CA ASP A 142 17.38 1.50 28.02
C ASP A 142 17.38 3.02 28.25
N GLY A 143 16.21 3.63 28.45
CA GLY A 143 16.05 5.07 28.71
C GLY A 143 16.15 5.96 27.46
N PHE A 144 16.56 5.43 26.32
CA PHE A 144 16.58 6.18 25.06
C PHE A 144 15.17 6.30 24.48
N ARG A 145 14.68 7.52 24.26
CA ARG A 145 13.41 7.74 23.55
C ARG A 145 13.67 7.75 22.05
N MET A 146 12.95 6.91 21.32
CA MET A 146 13.12 6.79 19.87
C MET A 146 12.31 7.88 19.17
N ASN A 147 12.84 8.38 18.06
CA ASN A 147 12.21 9.43 17.27
C ASN A 147 10.79 9.03 16.86
N GLU A 148 9.83 9.92 17.12
CA GLU A 148 8.40 9.66 17.00
C GLU A 148 7.97 9.44 15.53
N VAL A 149 8.60 10.16 14.59
CA VAL A 149 8.38 10.01 13.14
C VAL A 149 8.91 8.65 12.66
N LEU A 150 10.10 8.26 13.11
CA LEU A 150 10.69 6.96 12.79
C LEU A 150 9.82 5.79 13.27
N VAL A 151 9.33 5.87 14.52
CA VAL A 151 8.43 4.88 15.11
C VAL A 151 7.15 4.77 14.28
N SER A 152 6.57 5.91 13.91
CA SER A 152 5.36 5.95 13.08
C SER A 152 5.58 5.30 11.72
N LEU A 153 6.67 5.65 11.04
CA LEU A 153 7.03 5.09 9.74
C LEU A 153 7.22 3.56 9.80
N TRP A 154 7.89 3.05 10.83
CA TRP A 154 8.08 1.62 11.02
C TRP A 154 6.76 0.86 11.21
N TYR A 155 5.82 1.40 12.00
CA TYR A 155 4.53 0.76 12.15
C TYR A 155 3.67 0.86 10.89
N LEU A 156 3.74 1.99 10.17
CA LEU A 156 3.09 2.13 8.85
C LEU A 156 3.63 1.07 7.86
N MET A 157 4.92 0.77 7.91
CA MET A 157 5.53 -0.32 7.13
C MET A 157 4.91 -1.67 7.44
N GLY A 158 4.67 -1.98 8.72
CA GLY A 158 3.98 -3.21 9.10
C GLY A 158 2.53 -3.31 8.60
N LEU A 159 1.87 -2.17 8.34
CA LEU A 159 0.50 -2.11 7.84
C LEU A 159 0.40 -2.27 6.31
N TRP A 160 1.43 -1.87 5.56
CA TRP A 160 1.42 -1.93 4.10
C TRP A 160 1.26 -3.34 3.51
N PRO A 161 1.99 -4.37 3.96
CA PRO A 161 1.77 -5.75 3.51
C PRO A 161 0.33 -6.22 3.71
N LEU A 162 -0.38 -5.73 4.73
CA LEU A 162 -1.80 -6.03 4.94
C LEU A 162 -2.67 -5.36 3.87
N VAL A 163 -2.46 -4.08 3.58
CA VAL A 163 -3.14 -3.38 2.46
C VAL A 163 -2.93 -4.15 1.15
N TYR A 164 -1.67 -4.47 0.83
CA TYR A 164 -1.34 -5.20 -0.39
C TYR A 164 -1.89 -6.62 -0.39
N SER A 165 -1.97 -7.29 0.76
CA SER A 165 -2.64 -8.59 0.87
C SER A 165 -4.13 -8.50 0.53
N MET A 166 -4.82 -7.46 1.01
CA MET A 166 -6.25 -7.22 0.73
C MET A 166 -6.52 -6.83 -0.72
N LEU A 167 -5.56 -6.23 -1.41
CA LEU A 167 -5.66 -5.88 -2.84
C LEU A 167 -5.25 -7.04 -3.76
N LEU A 168 -4.15 -7.74 -3.43
CA LEU A 168 -3.54 -8.74 -4.30
C LEU A 168 -4.12 -10.14 -4.13
N LEU A 169 -4.46 -10.60 -2.92
CA LEU A 169 -4.94 -11.98 -2.76
C LEU A 169 -6.29 -12.26 -3.43
N PRO A 170 -7.27 -11.33 -3.40
CA PRO A 170 -8.52 -11.54 -4.13
C PRO A 170 -8.33 -11.35 -5.63
N THR A 171 -7.53 -10.36 -6.04
CA THR A 171 -7.48 -9.92 -7.44
C THR A 171 -6.32 -10.51 -8.25
N ALA A 172 -5.24 -10.99 -7.66
CA ALA A 172 -4.04 -11.41 -8.40
C ALA A 172 -3.94 -12.93 -8.64
N ARG A 173 -4.90 -13.74 -8.15
CA ARG A 173 -4.93 -15.19 -8.41
C ARG A 173 -5.37 -15.45 -9.84
N THR A 174 -4.43 -15.83 -10.71
CA THR A 174 -4.73 -16.16 -12.11
C THR A 174 -4.77 -17.67 -12.31
N GLN A 175 -5.87 -18.22 -12.86
CA GLN A 175 -6.01 -19.66 -13.17
C GLN A 175 -4.91 -20.14 -14.12
N ARG A 176 -4.35 -19.21 -14.92
CA ARG A 176 -3.30 -19.49 -15.89
C ARG A 176 -1.86 -19.32 -15.37
N ASN A 177 -1.64 -18.60 -14.27
CA ASN A 177 -0.30 -18.29 -13.78
C ASN A 177 -0.03 -19.00 -12.45
N ARG A 178 0.85 -20.01 -12.48
CA ARG A 178 1.14 -20.94 -11.37
C ARG A 178 1.88 -20.31 -10.19
N ILE A 179 2.18 -19.01 -10.24
CA ILE A 179 3.07 -18.35 -9.26
C ILE A 179 2.22 -17.84 -8.10
N PRO A 180 2.36 -18.41 -6.89
CA PRO A 180 1.61 -17.95 -5.73
C PRO A 180 2.10 -16.57 -5.28
N VAL A 181 1.17 -15.66 -4.97
CA VAL A 181 1.48 -14.31 -4.46
C VAL A 181 1.85 -14.30 -2.97
N TRP A 182 1.40 -15.31 -2.21
CA TRP A 182 1.59 -15.33 -0.75
C TRP A 182 3.06 -15.28 -0.29
N PRO A 183 4.04 -15.95 -0.95
CA PRO A 183 5.43 -15.88 -0.52
C PRO A 183 5.98 -14.46 -0.59
N PHE A 184 5.63 -13.73 -1.65
CA PHE A 184 6.03 -12.33 -1.84
C PHE A 184 5.37 -11.40 -0.82
N LEU A 185 4.11 -11.69 -0.42
CA LEU A 185 3.42 -10.95 0.65
C LEU A 185 4.01 -11.21 2.04
N ILE A 186 4.42 -12.45 2.33
CA ILE A 186 5.11 -12.74 3.61
C ILE A 186 6.47 -12.05 3.62
N LEU A 187 7.21 -12.12 2.52
CA LEU A 187 8.52 -11.50 2.41
C LEU A 187 8.44 -9.97 2.46
N SER A 188 7.33 -9.35 2.03
CA SER A 188 7.15 -7.90 2.07
C SER A 188 7.01 -7.32 3.47
N PHE A 189 6.73 -8.13 4.50
CA PHE A 189 6.84 -7.68 5.90
C PHE A 189 8.28 -7.30 6.29
N PHE A 190 9.28 -7.85 5.59
CA PHE A 190 10.70 -7.58 5.86
C PHE A 190 11.34 -6.75 4.74
N GLY A 191 11.01 -7.05 3.50
CA GLY A 191 11.61 -6.44 2.31
C GLY A 191 10.70 -5.47 1.56
N GLY A 192 9.49 -5.21 2.05
CA GLY A 192 8.58 -4.24 1.45
C GLY A 192 8.30 -4.46 -0.04
N VAL A 193 8.28 -3.36 -0.79
CA VAL A 193 8.10 -3.32 -2.25
C VAL A 193 9.19 -4.07 -2.99
N TYR A 194 10.42 -4.13 -2.46
CA TYR A 194 11.54 -4.84 -3.09
C TYR A 194 11.25 -6.34 -3.20
N ALA A 195 10.45 -6.88 -2.26
CA ALA A 195 9.95 -8.25 -2.31
C ALA A 195 8.69 -8.40 -3.18
N LEU A 196 7.86 -7.36 -3.34
CA LEU A 196 6.63 -7.42 -4.15
C LEU A 196 6.89 -7.20 -5.65
N LEU A 197 7.87 -6.39 -6.02
CA LEU A 197 8.16 -6.06 -7.42
C LEU A 197 8.46 -7.28 -8.30
N PRO A 198 9.21 -8.32 -7.86
CA PRO A 198 9.37 -9.55 -8.61
C PRO A 198 8.02 -10.20 -8.97
N PHE A 199 7.05 -10.17 -8.06
CA PHE A 199 5.70 -10.63 -8.35
C PHE A 199 5.02 -9.74 -9.40
N PHE A 200 5.15 -8.42 -9.31
CA PHE A 200 4.56 -7.49 -10.29
C PHE A 200 5.12 -7.67 -11.71
N ILE A 201 6.42 -8.01 -11.83
CA ILE A 201 7.08 -8.29 -13.11
C ILE A 201 6.51 -9.56 -13.76
N LEU A 202 6.23 -10.58 -12.95
CA LEU A 202 5.74 -11.89 -13.37
C LEU A 202 4.22 -11.94 -13.52
N TRP A 203 3.52 -10.94 -12.98
CA TRP A 203 2.07 -10.86 -13.01
C TRP A 203 1.57 -10.40 -14.38
N LYS A 204 0.58 -11.11 -14.92
CA LYS A 204 -0.07 -10.79 -16.20
C LYS A 204 -1.56 -10.50 -15.96
N PRO A 205 -2.09 -9.34 -16.37
CA PRO A 205 -3.54 -9.12 -16.44
C PRO A 205 -4.15 -9.93 -17.61
N PRO A 206 -5.46 -10.25 -17.62
CA PRO A 206 -6.50 -9.95 -16.64
C PRO A 206 -6.72 -11.09 -15.63
N PRO A 207 -7.17 -10.78 -14.41
CA PRO A 207 -7.43 -11.80 -13.40
C PRO A 207 -8.76 -12.54 -13.66
N PRO A 208 -8.80 -13.86 -13.41
CA PRO A 208 -9.99 -14.67 -13.55
C PRO A 208 -11.04 -14.31 -12.48
N PRO A 209 -12.32 -14.62 -12.76
CA PRO A 209 -13.37 -14.50 -11.77
C PRO A 209 -13.11 -15.41 -10.56
N VAL A 210 -13.24 -14.85 -9.35
CA VAL A 210 -13.03 -15.58 -8.08
C VAL A 210 -14.32 -16.28 -7.68
N GLU A 211 -14.23 -17.57 -7.34
CA GLU A 211 -15.35 -18.36 -6.81
C GLU A 211 -15.53 -18.11 -5.29
N GLU A 212 -16.76 -17.91 -4.83
CA GLU A 212 -17.06 -17.52 -3.43
C GLU A 212 -16.74 -18.59 -2.38
N THR A 213 -16.74 -19.86 -2.76
CA THR A 213 -16.39 -20.97 -1.88
C THR A 213 -14.94 -20.86 -1.40
N GLU A 214 -14.07 -20.20 -2.18
CA GLU A 214 -12.68 -19.93 -1.84
C GLU A 214 -12.52 -18.68 -0.97
N LEU A 215 -13.32 -17.63 -1.19
CA LEU A 215 -13.27 -16.37 -0.44
C LEU A 215 -13.64 -16.52 1.04
N ARG A 216 -14.51 -17.49 1.36
CA ARG A 216 -14.84 -17.84 2.74
C ARG A 216 -13.73 -18.57 3.49
N ARG A 217 -12.69 -19.05 2.80
CA ARG A 217 -11.55 -19.72 3.46
C ARG A 217 -10.68 -18.69 4.17
N TRP A 218 -10.22 -19.03 5.36
CA TRP A 218 -9.16 -18.26 6.03
C TRP A 218 -7.87 -18.34 5.19
N PRO A 219 -7.14 -17.22 4.94
CA PRO A 219 -7.29 -15.89 5.54
C PRO A 219 -8.15 -14.89 4.71
N LEU A 220 -8.75 -15.28 3.60
CA LEU A 220 -9.48 -14.35 2.71
C LEU A 220 -10.69 -13.69 3.37
N ASN A 221 -11.42 -14.41 4.22
CA ASN A 221 -12.53 -13.83 4.99
C ASN A 221 -12.07 -12.70 5.93
N PHE A 222 -10.88 -12.83 6.52
CA PHE A 222 -10.29 -11.77 7.34
C PHE A 222 -9.93 -10.57 6.46
N LEU A 223 -9.36 -10.79 5.27
CA LEU A 223 -8.93 -9.71 4.37
C LEU A 223 -10.09 -8.96 3.67
N GLU A 224 -11.27 -9.58 3.52
CA GLU A 224 -12.48 -8.91 3.01
C GLU A 224 -13.32 -8.26 4.12
N SER A 225 -12.96 -8.42 5.39
CA SER A 225 -13.73 -7.88 6.51
C SER A 225 -13.69 -6.35 6.55
N LYS A 226 -14.85 -5.73 6.81
CA LYS A 226 -14.93 -4.27 7.01
C LYS A 226 -14.30 -3.83 8.32
N LEU A 227 -14.31 -4.70 9.33
CA LEU A 227 -13.69 -4.40 10.61
C LEU A 227 -12.17 -4.30 10.48
N THR A 228 -11.55 -5.19 9.69
CA THR A 228 -10.09 -5.18 9.48
C THR A 228 -9.67 -3.95 8.68
N SER A 229 -10.42 -3.59 7.63
CA SER A 229 -10.17 -2.36 6.87
C SER A 229 -10.36 -1.11 7.74
N GLY A 230 -11.37 -1.11 8.62
CA GLY A 230 -11.63 -0.01 9.55
C GLY A 230 -10.53 0.13 10.60
N ALA A 231 -10.07 -0.99 11.18
CA ALA A 231 -8.94 -1.00 12.10
C ALA A 231 -7.64 -0.53 11.42
N LEU A 232 -7.38 -0.99 10.20
CA LEU A 232 -6.23 -0.58 9.39
C LEU A 232 -6.23 0.92 9.11
N LEU A 233 -7.39 1.48 8.73
CA LEU A 233 -7.55 2.91 8.52
C LEU A 233 -7.34 3.70 9.81
N ALA A 234 -7.94 3.26 10.92
CA ALA A 234 -7.82 3.92 12.22
C ALA A 234 -6.37 3.90 12.74
N SER A 235 -5.69 2.76 12.66
CA SER A 235 -4.28 2.63 13.03
C SER A 235 -3.38 3.48 12.14
N GLY A 236 -3.59 3.46 10.81
CA GLY A 236 -2.86 4.30 9.88
C GLY A 236 -3.03 5.79 10.17
N LEU A 237 -4.27 6.23 10.41
CA LEU A 237 -4.57 7.62 10.76
C LEU A 237 -3.92 8.03 12.09
N GLY A 238 -4.00 7.16 13.11
CA GLY A 238 -3.37 7.40 14.41
C GLY A 238 -1.86 7.60 14.30
N LEU A 239 -1.17 6.76 13.52
CA LEU A 239 0.29 6.87 13.30
C LEU A 239 0.66 8.12 12.49
N ILE A 240 -0.12 8.47 11.47
CA ILE A 240 0.11 9.69 10.68
C ILE A 240 -0.10 10.94 11.54
N VAL A 241 -1.15 10.98 12.36
CA VAL A 241 -1.38 12.08 13.30
C VAL A 241 -0.25 12.14 14.33
N TYR A 242 0.18 11.01 14.89
CA TYR A 242 1.28 10.94 15.85
C TYR A 242 2.60 11.50 15.29
N ALA A 243 2.96 11.15 14.06
CA ALA A 243 4.09 11.77 13.36
C ALA A 243 3.85 13.26 13.06
N GLY A 244 2.66 13.62 12.58
CA GLY A 244 2.31 14.97 12.13
C GLY A 244 2.30 16.02 13.24
N ILE A 245 1.90 15.66 14.47
CA ILE A 245 1.93 16.56 15.63
C ILE A 245 3.31 16.66 16.29
N SER A 246 4.31 15.90 15.81
CA SER A 246 5.67 15.93 16.37
C SER A 246 6.36 17.26 16.08
N ASN A 247 7.21 17.70 17.01
CA ASN A 247 7.92 18.98 16.92
C ASN A 247 8.86 19.05 15.71
N GLY A 248 9.13 20.27 15.23
CA GLY A 248 10.04 20.49 14.10
C GLY A 248 11.45 19.91 14.30
N ASP A 249 11.96 19.90 15.54
CA ASP A 249 13.26 19.30 15.86
C ASP A 249 13.28 17.78 15.65
N VAL A 250 12.17 17.09 15.95
CA VAL A 250 12.00 15.65 15.72
C VAL A 250 12.04 15.35 14.21
N TRP A 251 11.39 16.18 13.41
CA TRP A 251 11.45 16.06 11.95
C TRP A 251 12.85 16.33 11.39
N LYS A 252 13.57 17.31 11.95
CA LYS A 252 14.95 17.61 11.57
C LYS A 252 15.90 16.45 11.89
N GLU A 253 15.73 15.84 13.06
CA GLU A 253 16.47 14.64 13.47
C GLU A 253 16.16 13.46 12.53
N PHE A 254 14.88 13.23 12.22
CA PHE A 254 14.48 12.20 11.24
C PHE A 254 15.13 12.42 9.87
N TYR A 255 15.20 13.66 9.40
CA TYR A 255 15.87 13.98 8.14
C TYR A 255 17.39 13.71 8.19
N GLN A 256 18.04 13.94 9.33
CA GLN A 256 19.44 13.55 9.52
C GLN A 256 19.59 12.03 9.44
N TYR A 257 18.71 11.28 10.10
CA TYR A 257 18.71 9.82 10.00
C TYR A 257 18.52 9.35 8.55
N PHE A 258 17.56 9.91 7.82
CA PHE A 258 17.34 9.59 6.41
C PHE A 258 18.59 9.81 5.54
N ARG A 259 19.45 10.78 5.87
CA ARG A 259 20.69 11.05 5.11
C ARG A 259 21.87 10.16 5.48
N GLN A 260 21.89 9.60 6.68
CA GLN A 260 23.05 8.90 7.24
C GLN A 260 22.85 7.39 7.36
N SER A 261 21.63 6.98 7.72
CA SER A 261 21.24 5.61 8.01
C SER A 261 20.76 4.91 6.75
N ARG A 262 21.33 3.74 6.47
CA ARG A 262 20.92 2.91 5.33
C ARG A 262 19.53 2.36 5.55
N PHE A 263 19.31 1.84 6.75
CA PHE A 263 18.05 1.24 7.14
C PHE A 263 16.88 2.24 6.99
N ILE A 264 17.00 3.44 7.56
CA ILE A 264 15.94 4.45 7.54
C ILE A 264 15.73 5.01 6.13
N HIS A 265 16.81 5.16 5.36
CA HIS A 265 16.75 5.61 3.98
C HIS A 265 15.98 4.63 3.09
N VAL A 266 16.36 3.34 3.13
CA VAL A 266 15.75 2.27 2.34
C VAL A 266 14.28 2.08 2.72
N MET A 267 13.95 2.15 4.01
CA MET A 267 12.58 2.09 4.51
C MET A 267 11.75 3.29 4.03
N SER A 268 12.30 4.51 4.05
CA SER A 268 11.59 5.69 3.56
C SER A 268 11.31 5.62 2.06
N ILE A 269 12.26 5.11 1.26
CA ILE A 269 12.05 4.87 -0.17
C ILE A 269 10.95 3.82 -0.38
N ASP A 270 10.99 2.74 0.38
CA ASP A 270 9.97 1.69 0.34
C ASP A 270 8.57 2.26 0.61
N PHE A 271 8.45 3.20 1.55
CA PHE A 271 7.17 3.84 1.90
C PHE A 271 6.59 4.60 0.71
N ILE A 272 7.46 5.38 0.06
CA ILE A 272 7.11 6.19 -1.09
C ILE A 272 6.71 5.28 -2.26
N LEU A 273 7.46 4.21 -2.51
CA LEU A 273 7.18 3.28 -3.58
C LEU A 273 5.88 2.50 -3.35
N LEU A 274 5.65 1.96 -2.15
CA LEU A 274 4.39 1.31 -1.78
C LEU A 274 3.20 2.26 -1.93
N SER A 275 3.38 3.53 -1.55
CA SER A 275 2.37 4.57 -1.75
C SER A 275 2.13 4.88 -3.22
N ALA A 276 3.19 4.99 -4.02
CA ALA A 276 3.11 5.30 -5.45
C ALA A 276 2.45 4.18 -6.27
N PHE A 277 2.67 2.92 -5.90
CA PHE A 277 2.01 1.78 -6.55
C PHE A 277 0.57 1.56 -6.09
N ALA A 278 0.16 2.11 -4.94
CA ALA A 278 -1.15 1.83 -4.38
C ALA A 278 -2.33 2.24 -5.28
N PRO A 279 -2.34 3.41 -5.95
CA PRO A 279 -3.41 3.77 -6.88
C PRO A 279 -3.62 2.79 -8.02
N PHE A 280 -2.53 2.25 -8.58
CA PHE A 280 -2.60 1.24 -9.62
C PHE A 280 -3.31 -0.03 -9.13
N TRP A 281 -2.96 -0.51 -7.93
CA TRP A 281 -3.58 -1.71 -7.37
C TRP A 281 -5.03 -1.50 -6.91
N VAL A 282 -5.36 -0.29 -6.43
CA VAL A 282 -6.74 0.11 -6.15
C VAL A 282 -7.58 0.14 -7.43
N PHE A 283 -7.05 0.71 -8.52
CA PHE A 283 -7.71 0.70 -9.83
C PHE A 283 -7.93 -0.74 -10.33
N ASN A 284 -6.92 -1.60 -10.21
CA ASN A 284 -7.03 -3.01 -10.59
C ASN A 284 -8.12 -3.73 -9.78
N ASP A 285 -8.17 -3.58 -8.45
CA ASP A 285 -9.23 -4.18 -7.61
C ASP A 285 -10.62 -3.58 -7.89
N MET A 286 -10.69 -2.30 -8.26
CA MET A 286 -11.97 -1.61 -8.56
C MET A 286 -12.57 -2.07 -9.90
N THR A 287 -11.74 -2.26 -10.91
CA THR A 287 -12.16 -2.73 -12.23
C THR A 287 -12.60 -4.19 -12.19
N THR A 288 -11.94 -5.03 -11.41
CA THR A 288 -12.33 -6.46 -11.26
C THR A 288 -13.64 -6.61 -10.50
N ARG A 289 -13.93 -5.70 -9.58
CA ARG A 289 -15.24 -5.58 -8.90
C ARG A 289 -16.33 -4.93 -9.76
N LYS A 290 -16.01 -4.45 -10.98
CA LYS A 290 -16.92 -3.66 -11.83
C LYS A 290 -17.55 -2.46 -11.09
N TRP A 291 -16.76 -1.83 -10.21
CA TRP A 291 -17.22 -0.73 -9.36
C TRP A 291 -16.66 0.64 -9.77
N TYR A 292 -16.09 0.73 -10.97
CA TYR A 292 -15.43 1.95 -11.44
C TYR A 292 -16.38 3.16 -11.51
N ASP A 293 -17.58 2.99 -12.08
CA ASP A 293 -18.53 4.10 -12.30
C ASP A 293 -18.97 4.80 -11.01
N LYS A 294 -18.99 4.07 -9.88
CA LYS A 294 -19.41 4.58 -8.57
C LYS A 294 -18.22 4.95 -7.66
N GLY A 295 -17.10 4.25 -7.81
CA GLY A 295 -15.94 4.34 -6.91
C GLY A 295 -14.79 5.20 -7.44
N SER A 296 -14.84 5.70 -8.68
CA SER A 296 -13.73 6.41 -9.34
C SER A 296 -13.18 7.61 -8.55
N TRP A 297 -14.02 8.29 -7.75
CA TRP A 297 -13.60 9.40 -6.89
C TRP A 297 -12.61 8.99 -5.78
N LEU A 298 -12.55 7.69 -5.42
CA LEU A 298 -11.58 7.16 -4.45
C LEU A 298 -10.20 6.93 -5.07
N LEU A 299 -10.10 6.88 -6.39
CA LEU A 299 -8.84 6.67 -7.09
C LEU A 299 -7.82 7.79 -6.84
N PRO A 300 -8.12 9.09 -7.01
CA PRO A 300 -7.18 10.14 -6.65
C PRO A 300 -6.84 10.13 -5.15
N LEU A 301 -7.80 9.73 -4.31
CA LEU A 301 -7.62 9.67 -2.87
C LEU A 301 -6.63 8.57 -2.46
N SER A 302 -6.53 7.49 -3.25
CA SER A 302 -5.55 6.41 -3.06
C SER A 302 -4.09 6.82 -3.19
N ALA A 303 -3.81 8.04 -3.71
CA ALA A 303 -2.47 8.62 -3.71
C ALA A 303 -2.04 9.11 -2.32
N ILE A 304 -2.97 9.28 -1.37
CA ILE A 304 -2.64 9.60 0.02
C ILE A 304 -2.06 8.34 0.68
N PRO A 305 -0.79 8.37 1.14
CA PRO A 305 -0.10 7.20 1.69
C PRO A 305 -0.92 6.50 2.77
N LEU A 306 -1.12 5.20 2.60
CA LEU A 306 -1.88 4.27 3.45
C LEU A 306 -3.38 4.60 3.62
N LEU A 307 -3.75 5.85 3.93
CA LEU A 307 -5.13 6.27 4.21
C LEU A 307 -6.05 6.11 3.00
N GLY A 308 -5.59 6.51 1.82
CA GLY A 308 -6.37 6.39 0.60
C GLY A 308 -6.72 4.95 0.27
N PRO A 309 -5.73 4.04 0.16
CA PRO A 309 -5.96 2.62 -0.04
C PRO A 309 -6.79 1.99 1.08
N ALA A 310 -6.54 2.32 2.36
CA ALA A 310 -7.32 1.78 3.48
C ALA A 310 -8.79 2.23 3.46
N LEU A 311 -9.05 3.50 3.09
CA LEU A 311 -10.41 4.02 2.92
C LEU A 311 -11.11 3.34 1.74
N TYR A 312 -10.40 3.11 0.63
CA TYR A 312 -10.92 2.30 -0.47
C TYR A 312 -11.31 0.89 0.00
N LEU A 313 -10.44 0.20 0.73
CA LEU A 313 -10.71 -1.14 1.27
C LEU A 313 -11.93 -1.15 2.23
N LEU A 314 -12.13 -0.08 2.99
CA LEU A 314 -13.29 0.08 3.87
C LEU A 314 -14.58 0.31 3.07
N LEU A 315 -14.54 1.00 1.94
CA LEU A 315 -15.74 1.36 1.16
C LEU A 315 -16.06 0.40 0.01
N ARG A 316 -15.08 -0.38 -0.50
CA ARG A 316 -15.27 -1.26 -1.66
C ARG A 316 -16.41 -2.27 -1.48
N PRO A 317 -17.22 -2.59 -2.49
CA PRO A 317 -18.22 -3.64 -2.38
C PRO A 317 -17.56 -5.02 -2.24
N PRO A 318 -18.25 -6.01 -1.64
CA PRO A 318 -17.79 -7.40 -1.70
C PRO A 318 -17.69 -7.86 -3.17
N LEU A 319 -16.87 -8.89 -3.43
CA LEU A 319 -16.70 -9.42 -4.79
C LEU A 319 -18.04 -9.90 -5.37
N LEU A 320 -18.29 -9.60 -6.65
CA LEU A 320 -19.54 -9.95 -7.32
C LEU A 320 -19.67 -11.47 -7.51
N THR A 321 -20.75 -12.00 -6.98
CA THR A 321 -21.15 -13.40 -7.01
C THR A 321 -21.44 -13.88 -8.44
N ALA A 322 -20.74 -14.91 -8.92
CA ALA A 322 -21.10 -15.61 -10.18
C ALA A 322 -22.50 -16.26 -10.15
N LYS A 323 -23.12 -16.39 -8.96
CA LYS A 323 -24.46 -16.96 -8.77
C LYS A 323 -25.55 -16.16 -9.49
N VAL A 324 -25.39 -14.83 -9.64
CA VAL A 324 -26.38 -13.95 -10.28
C VAL A 324 -26.43 -14.15 -11.81
N LEU A 325 -25.33 -14.57 -12.44
CA LEU A 325 -25.32 -14.88 -13.88
C LEU A 325 -26.02 -16.21 -14.20
N SER A 326 -26.03 -17.16 -13.27
CA SER A 326 -26.67 -18.47 -13.47
C SER A 326 -28.17 -18.48 -13.21
N SER A 327 -28.70 -17.51 -12.43
CA SER A 327 -30.14 -17.36 -12.20
C SER A 327 -30.81 -16.58 -13.33
N SER A 328 -30.15 -15.58 -13.91
CA SER A 328 -30.70 -14.80 -15.03
C SER A 328 -30.76 -15.61 -16.34
N SER A 329 -29.82 -16.54 -16.58
CA SER A 329 -29.91 -17.47 -17.72
C SER A 329 -30.87 -18.65 -17.52
N ARG A 330 -31.43 -18.86 -16.33
CA ARG A 330 -32.44 -19.90 -16.09
C ARG A 330 -33.88 -19.39 -16.12
N GLU A 331 -34.09 -18.08 -15.99
CA GLU A 331 -35.42 -17.47 -16.17
C GLU A 331 -35.75 -17.15 -17.65
N THR A 332 -34.84 -17.46 -18.57
CA THR A 332 -35.01 -17.23 -20.02
C THR A 332 -35.03 -18.53 -20.84
N LYS A 333 -35.32 -19.68 -20.23
CA LYS A 333 -35.45 -20.95 -20.96
C LYS A 333 -36.74 -21.70 -20.64
#